data_AF-A0A3Q7FL74-F1
#
_entry.id   AF-A0A3Q7FL74-F1
#
_cell.length_a   1.000
_cell.length_b   1.000
_cell.length_c   1.000
_cell.angle_alpha   90.00
_cell.angle_beta   90.00
_cell.angle_gamma   90.00
#
_symmetry.space_group_name_H-M   'P 1'
#
loop_
_entity.id
_entity.type
_entity.pdbx_description
1 polymer ?
#
loop_
_entity_poly.entity_id
_entity_poly.type
_entity_poly.pdbx_seq_one_letter_code
_entity_poly.pdbx_strand_id
1 'polypeptide(L)'
;MGTSTLPDALFGSVQQHTIISSRRHHDPIRFVAVKSHSTIYRRRSVGKRVLFADACLCKPRHVVFSSMDYSTEALTDDEDGDSLGRSKVVGIDDDELLATRKSLSDVQARNKTIEKERDQLLEKVARSEAKQKEYLSTVMHDKDLAISELESAKALFNRKLEESLEEKFNLESKLVLAKQDAVELAVQVEKLAEIAFQQATSHILEDAQLRVSAAEASAAEAAFQIEEQIRTASDGAITYVLQQSKDAIEKALAVAESSGEHTTNAMAAFVDNMDRDDEIVTVQSQNIKLSNTLNDLESQLLVNRNEIDRVKLELKQARKEAKVYELRANDVEKLLLEFQESSRKAALQQEEEIKSSLEKMRKDATEKKKAASKAFKLELERMKTAIEAAKETARSQDEAYTRRCEALQRSLKAAEAASKTWRQRAEMAEDLLLRRSCSEEGDEEAIYRVNGGRIDFLMDDDSLKWKLLTDGPRRPTPEWMARRIRSIRPRFPPRKTHVSEVMTSGFKTLDLPKPDEVWSIAQEKLKEGDALVEHVIEKEVIEKKRKALERALQRKTVKWQRTPEETKLGAAIHVG
;
A
#
# COMPACT_ATOMS: atom_id res chain seq x y z
N MET A 1 -22.80 26.61 59.03
CA MET A 1 -23.86 25.89 58.28
C MET A 1 -23.45 25.85 56.81
N GLY A 2 -23.18 24.65 56.26
CA GLY A 2 -22.97 24.33 54.82
C GLY A 2 -21.60 24.72 54.23
N THR A 3 -20.59 23.83 54.13
CA THR A 3 -20.28 22.77 53.13
C THR A 3 -19.56 23.22 51.84
N SER A 4 -18.33 22.68 51.66
CA SER A 4 -17.64 22.17 50.45
C SER A 4 -17.40 23.13 49.26
N THR A 5 -16.25 23.21 48.58
CA THR A 5 -15.33 22.17 48.03
C THR A 5 -13.97 22.78 47.64
N LEU A 6 -12.87 22.04 47.81
CA LEU A 6 -11.55 22.25 47.18
C LEU A 6 -11.31 21.13 46.13
N PRO A 7 -10.38 21.33 45.17
CA PRO A 7 -10.32 20.63 43.88
C PRO A 7 -9.40 19.39 43.85
N ASP A 8 -9.67 18.56 42.83
CA ASP A 8 -8.95 17.36 42.41
C ASP A 8 -7.47 17.60 42.08
N ALA A 9 -6.61 16.73 42.62
CA ALA A 9 -5.23 16.55 42.23
C ALA A 9 -5.12 15.30 41.32
N LEU A 10 -4.59 15.48 40.11
CA LEU A 10 -4.30 14.41 39.16
C LEU A 10 -2.85 13.91 39.33
N PHE A 11 -2.76 12.59 39.35
CA PHE A 11 -1.58 11.74 39.56
C PHE A 11 -0.59 11.81 38.38
N GLY A 12 0.70 11.95 38.71
CA GLY A 12 1.81 11.62 37.82
C GLY A 12 2.36 10.23 38.15
N SER A 13 2.36 9.34 37.16
CA SER A 13 2.92 7.99 37.23
C SER A 13 4.44 8.01 37.01
N VAL A 14 5.23 7.49 37.95
CA VAL A 14 6.67 7.26 37.80
C VAL A 14 6.91 5.87 37.20
N GLN A 15 7.51 5.82 36.02
CA GLN A 15 8.02 4.59 35.40
C GLN A 15 9.33 4.15 36.08
N GLN A 16 9.38 2.91 36.58
CA GLN A 16 10.61 2.29 37.07
C GLN A 16 11.33 1.55 35.93
N HIS A 17 12.58 1.92 35.68
CA HIS A 17 13.51 1.18 34.82
C HIS A 17 14.24 0.09 35.63
N THR A 18 14.15 -1.17 35.19
CA THR A 18 14.87 -2.29 35.80
C THR A 18 16.25 -2.43 35.16
N ILE A 19 17.32 -2.04 35.86
CA ILE A 19 18.71 -2.34 35.48
C ILE A 19 19.16 -3.58 36.24
N ILE A 20 19.28 -4.72 35.57
CA ILE A 20 19.89 -5.93 36.12
C ILE A 20 21.38 -5.89 35.78
N SER A 21 22.23 -5.66 36.79
CA SER A 21 23.65 -5.95 36.72
C SER A 21 23.94 -7.15 37.63
N SER A 22 24.56 -8.20 37.09
CA SER A 22 25.16 -9.26 37.89
C SER A 22 26.46 -9.70 37.23
N ARG A 23 27.56 -9.37 37.92
CA ARG A 23 28.92 -9.80 37.61
C ARG A 23 29.41 -10.59 38.82
N ARG A 24 29.48 -11.91 38.73
CA ARG A 24 30.38 -12.75 39.55
C ARG A 24 30.92 -13.90 38.72
N HIS A 25 32.24 -13.94 38.62
CA HIS A 25 33.03 -15.10 38.18
C HIS A 25 33.07 -16.15 39.30
N HIS A 26 32.94 -17.43 38.95
CA HIS A 26 33.95 -18.48 39.18
C HIS A 26 33.50 -19.83 38.60
N ASP A 27 34.28 -20.27 37.61
CA ASP A 27 34.76 -21.62 37.31
C ASP A 27 33.87 -22.81 36.87
N PRO A 28 34.45 -23.75 36.07
CA PRO A 28 33.73 -24.56 35.11
C PRO A 28 33.57 -26.01 35.57
N ILE A 29 32.37 -26.56 35.44
CA ILE A 29 32.11 -28.00 35.57
C ILE A 29 31.65 -28.53 34.22
N ARG A 30 32.55 -29.29 33.57
CA ARG A 30 32.21 -30.24 32.50
C ARG A 30 31.33 -31.35 33.11
N PHE A 31 30.29 -31.80 32.44
CA PHE A 31 30.03 -33.24 32.19
C PHE A 31 28.85 -33.42 31.20
N VAL A 32 29.18 -34.16 30.14
CA VAL A 32 28.41 -35.23 29.49
C VAL A 32 27.07 -34.90 28.81
N ALA A 33 27.14 -35.02 27.49
CA ALA A 33 26.04 -35.28 26.59
C ALA A 33 25.26 -36.55 26.99
N VAL A 34 23.94 -36.43 27.13
CA VAL A 34 23.03 -37.56 27.05
C VAL A 34 22.21 -37.41 25.78
N LYS A 35 22.50 -38.32 24.85
CA LYS A 35 21.65 -38.66 23.71
C LYS A 35 20.29 -39.13 24.23
N SER A 36 19.21 -38.56 23.71
CA SER A 36 17.91 -39.22 23.68
C SER A 36 17.47 -39.34 22.22
N HIS A 37 17.75 -40.51 21.65
CA HIS A 37 17.05 -40.98 20.45
C HIS A 37 15.62 -41.35 20.85
N SER A 38 14.63 -40.86 20.10
CA SER A 38 13.36 -41.56 19.93
C SER A 38 13.09 -41.73 18.43
N THR A 39 13.44 -42.91 17.93
CA THR A 39 12.94 -43.47 16.68
C THR A 39 11.88 -44.50 17.03
N ILE A 40 10.60 -44.24 16.73
CA ILE A 40 9.66 -45.29 16.35
C ILE A 40 8.92 -44.88 15.07
N TYR A 41 8.84 -45.89 14.21
CA TYR A 41 8.51 -45.93 12.81
C TYR A 41 7.01 -45.71 12.47
N ARG A 42 6.82 -44.99 11.35
CA ARG A 42 6.11 -45.43 10.13
C ARG A 42 4.61 -45.80 10.23
N ARG A 43 3.78 -44.92 9.66
CA ARG A 43 2.74 -45.35 8.72
C ARG A 43 2.74 -44.46 7.47
N ARG A 44 2.97 -45.09 6.32
CA ARG A 44 2.89 -44.51 4.97
C ARG A 44 1.47 -43.96 4.73
N SER A 45 1.38 -42.73 4.24
CA SER A 45 0.37 -42.37 3.23
C SER A 45 1.02 -41.46 2.20
N VAL A 46 1.02 -41.93 0.95
CA VAL A 46 1.50 -41.21 -0.22
C VAL A 46 0.39 -40.25 -0.64
N GLY A 47 0.49 -39.01 -0.18
CA GLY A 47 -0.35 -37.89 -0.63
C GLY A 47 0.41 -37.07 -1.66
N LYS A 48 0.12 -37.31 -2.93
CA LYS A 48 0.68 -36.64 -4.10
C LYS A 48 0.54 -35.11 -3.98
N ARG A 49 1.67 -34.39 -3.99
CA ARG A 49 1.68 -32.97 -4.39
C ARG A 49 1.43 -32.94 -5.90
N VAL A 50 0.24 -32.49 -6.26
CA VAL A 50 -0.15 -32.12 -7.62
C VAL A 50 0.55 -30.79 -7.92
N LEU A 51 1.70 -30.85 -8.57
CA LEU A 51 2.20 -29.77 -9.41
C LEU A 51 1.74 -30.10 -10.83
N PHE A 52 0.75 -29.33 -11.32
CA PHE A 52 0.44 -29.26 -12.74
C PHE A 52 1.64 -28.60 -13.44
N ALA A 53 2.56 -29.42 -13.92
CA ALA A 53 3.44 -29.07 -15.02
C ALA A 53 2.96 -29.92 -16.20
N ASP A 54 1.96 -29.38 -16.91
CA ASP A 54 1.47 -30.00 -18.13
C ASP A 54 2.59 -30.00 -19.16
N ALA A 55 2.85 -31.20 -19.65
CA ALA A 55 3.71 -31.45 -20.77
C ALA A 55 3.13 -30.80 -22.02
N CYS A 56 3.89 -29.91 -22.65
CA CYS A 56 3.82 -29.68 -24.10
C CYS A 56 5.25 -29.54 -24.63
N LEU A 57 5.94 -30.68 -24.65
CA LEU A 57 7.06 -30.91 -25.56
C LEU A 57 6.50 -30.93 -26.99
N CYS A 58 6.36 -29.76 -27.62
CA CYS A 58 6.11 -29.68 -29.05
C CYS A 58 7.46 -29.65 -29.77
N LYS A 59 7.96 -30.84 -30.12
CA LYS A 59 8.90 -31.00 -31.23
C LYS A 59 8.24 -30.41 -32.50
N PRO A 60 8.92 -29.64 -33.34
CA PRO A 60 8.35 -29.25 -34.62
C PRO A 60 8.33 -30.49 -35.52
N ARG A 61 7.16 -31.13 -35.65
CA ARG A 61 6.85 -32.00 -36.79
C ARG A 61 6.60 -31.08 -37.99
N HIS A 62 7.58 -30.97 -38.88
CA HIS A 62 7.30 -30.64 -40.26
C HIS A 62 6.35 -31.71 -40.81
N VAL A 63 5.11 -31.32 -41.10
CA VAL A 63 4.21 -32.09 -41.97
C VAL A 63 4.20 -31.34 -43.29
N VAL A 64 5.12 -31.71 -44.16
CA VAL A 64 5.02 -31.49 -45.60
C VAL A 64 4.28 -32.71 -46.14
N PHE A 65 3.14 -32.49 -46.77
CA PHE A 65 2.58 -33.43 -47.74
C PHE A 65 2.09 -32.64 -48.95
N SER A 66 2.86 -32.70 -50.03
CA SER A 66 2.28 -32.99 -51.34
C SER A 66 3.26 -33.88 -52.11
N SER A 67 2.74 -35.07 -52.42
CA SER A 67 3.33 -36.11 -53.24
C SER A 67 3.66 -35.58 -54.65
N MET A 68 4.86 -35.90 -55.12
CA MET A 68 5.09 -36.27 -56.52
C MET A 68 6.32 -37.18 -56.52
N ASP A 69 6.08 -38.41 -56.93
CA ASP A 69 7.06 -39.50 -56.96
C ASP A 69 8.22 -39.16 -57.90
N TYR A 70 9.43 -39.16 -57.38
CA TYR A 70 10.64 -39.30 -58.17
C TYR A 70 11.17 -40.71 -57.94
N SER A 71 10.80 -41.63 -58.84
CA SER A 71 11.44 -42.93 -58.95
C SER A 71 12.50 -42.83 -60.03
N THR A 72 13.76 -42.92 -59.61
CA THR A 72 14.91 -43.06 -60.49
C THR A 72 15.19 -44.55 -60.64
N GLU A 73 14.90 -45.13 -61.80
CA GLU A 73 15.53 -46.37 -62.25
C GLU A 73 16.04 -46.17 -63.67
N ALA A 74 17.36 -46.24 -63.78
CA ALA A 74 18.07 -46.45 -65.02
C ALA A 74 17.89 -47.91 -65.45
N LEU A 75 17.78 -48.17 -66.76
CA LEU A 75 18.41 -49.30 -67.45
C LEU A 75 18.18 -49.20 -68.97
N THR A 76 19.30 -49.38 -69.68
CA THR A 76 19.50 -50.04 -71.00
C THR A 76 18.99 -49.40 -72.29
N ASP A 77 19.97 -48.84 -73.03
CA ASP A 77 20.38 -49.31 -74.37
C ASP A 77 19.66 -50.55 -74.89
N ASP A 78 19.11 -50.44 -76.10
CA ASP A 78 19.29 -51.49 -77.12
C ASP A 78 19.33 -50.82 -78.50
N GLU A 79 20.49 -51.00 -79.14
CA GLU A 79 20.75 -50.73 -80.54
C GLU A 79 20.02 -51.73 -81.46
N ASP A 80 19.83 -51.27 -82.69
CA ASP A 80 19.90 -52.02 -83.96
C ASP A 80 18.63 -52.66 -84.55
N GLY A 81 18.51 -52.53 -85.87
CA GLY A 81 17.49 -53.23 -86.65
C GLY A 81 16.93 -52.47 -87.85
N ASP A 82 17.79 -52.18 -88.83
CA ASP A 82 17.41 -51.89 -90.22
C ASP A 82 16.33 -52.86 -90.75
N SER A 83 15.28 -52.35 -91.43
CA SER A 83 14.85 -52.85 -92.76
C SER A 83 13.56 -52.22 -93.27
N LEU A 84 13.62 -51.92 -94.57
CA LEU A 84 12.58 -51.39 -95.45
C LEU A 84 11.18 -52.00 -95.26
N GLY A 85 10.15 -51.15 -95.38
CA GLY A 85 8.78 -51.63 -95.36
C GLY A 85 7.71 -50.65 -95.80
N ARG A 86 7.78 -50.18 -97.05
CA ARG A 86 6.59 -49.99 -97.90
C ARG A 86 5.53 -48.98 -97.43
N SER A 87 5.57 -47.81 -98.06
CA SER A 87 4.41 -46.99 -98.46
C SER A 87 3.03 -47.56 -98.09
N LYS A 88 2.45 -47.01 -97.04
CA LYS A 88 1.04 -46.66 -97.04
C LYS A 88 0.94 -45.23 -96.57
N VAL A 89 0.96 -44.32 -97.54
CA VAL A 89 0.33 -43.00 -97.41
C VAL A 89 -1.09 -43.27 -96.92
N VAL A 90 -1.27 -43.31 -95.61
CA VAL A 90 -2.54 -42.98 -95.00
C VAL A 90 -2.62 -41.50 -95.25
N GLY A 91 -3.48 -41.09 -96.19
CA GLY A 91 -3.83 -39.69 -96.35
C GLY A 91 -4.27 -39.22 -94.97
N ILE A 92 -3.37 -38.53 -94.26
CA ILE A 92 -3.74 -37.75 -93.12
C ILE A 92 -4.61 -36.68 -93.75
N ASP A 93 -5.89 -36.72 -93.41
CA ASP A 93 -6.86 -35.75 -93.86
C ASP A 93 -6.27 -34.37 -93.55
N ASP A 94 -6.15 -33.49 -94.53
CA ASP A 94 -5.56 -32.14 -94.33
C ASP A 94 -6.34 -31.39 -93.23
N ASP A 95 -7.60 -31.77 -93.02
CA ASP A 95 -8.47 -31.33 -91.93
C ASP A 95 -8.01 -31.81 -90.54
N GLU A 96 -7.39 -33.00 -90.41
CA GLU A 96 -6.87 -33.54 -89.15
C GLU A 96 -5.54 -32.87 -88.73
N LEU A 97 -4.67 -32.53 -89.69
CA LEU A 97 -3.46 -31.72 -89.45
C LEU A 97 -3.82 -30.27 -89.10
N LEU A 98 -4.83 -29.69 -89.75
CA LEU A 98 -5.32 -28.36 -89.39
C LEU A 98 -6.00 -28.35 -88.01
N ALA A 99 -6.72 -29.41 -87.65
CA ALA A 99 -7.32 -29.57 -86.33
C ALA A 99 -6.27 -29.68 -85.22
N THR A 100 -5.22 -30.49 -85.42
CA THR A 100 -4.12 -30.64 -84.45
C THR A 100 -3.29 -29.36 -84.31
N ARG A 101 -3.09 -28.60 -85.40
CA ARG A 101 -2.44 -27.29 -85.36
C ARG A 101 -3.27 -26.25 -84.59
N LYS A 102 -4.60 -26.24 -84.78
CA LYS A 102 -5.53 -25.40 -84.01
C LYS A 102 -5.56 -25.79 -82.54
N SER A 103 -5.56 -27.08 -82.21
CA SER A 103 -5.49 -27.53 -80.81
C SER A 103 -4.15 -27.18 -80.16
N LEU A 104 -3.04 -27.24 -80.90
CA LEU A 104 -1.73 -26.82 -80.41
C LEU A 104 -1.71 -25.31 -80.13
N SER A 105 -2.27 -24.47 -81.03
CA SER A 105 -2.37 -23.03 -80.79
C SER A 105 -3.27 -22.70 -79.61
N ASP A 106 -4.37 -23.45 -79.42
CA ASP A 106 -5.27 -23.28 -78.28
C ASP A 106 -4.60 -23.70 -76.96
N VAL A 107 -3.84 -24.79 -76.95
CA VAL A 107 -3.03 -25.21 -75.80
C VAL A 107 -1.93 -24.19 -75.51
N GLN A 108 -1.27 -23.64 -76.53
CA GLN A 108 -0.29 -22.56 -76.34
C GLN A 108 -0.93 -21.29 -75.79
N ALA A 109 -2.14 -20.92 -76.25
CA ALA A 109 -2.88 -19.80 -75.71
C ALA A 109 -3.27 -20.03 -74.24
N ARG A 110 -3.72 -21.24 -73.89
CA ARG A 110 -4.02 -21.66 -72.51
C ARG A 110 -2.78 -21.65 -71.62
N ASN A 111 -1.65 -22.13 -72.10
CA ASN A 111 -0.38 -22.08 -71.35
C ASN A 111 0.07 -20.64 -71.11
N LYS A 112 -0.04 -19.75 -72.11
CA LYS A 112 0.25 -18.31 -71.93
C LYS A 112 -0.69 -17.64 -70.93
N THR A 113 -1.96 -18.06 -70.84
CA THR A 113 -2.87 -17.54 -69.80
C THR A 113 -2.49 -18.07 -68.42
N ILE A 114 -2.14 -19.35 -68.31
CA ILE A 114 -1.70 -19.97 -67.05
C ILE A 114 -0.40 -19.34 -66.55
N GLU A 115 0.57 -19.07 -67.43
CA GLU A 115 1.81 -18.36 -67.09
C GLU A 115 1.53 -16.95 -66.53
N LYS A 116 0.63 -16.20 -67.17
CA LYS A 116 0.21 -14.88 -66.67
C LYS A 116 -0.51 -14.96 -65.32
N GLU A 117 -1.34 -15.98 -65.10
CA GLU A 117 -2.00 -16.20 -63.81
C GLU A 117 -1.00 -16.59 -62.73
N ARG A 118 -0.03 -17.46 -63.04
CA ARG A 118 1.08 -17.81 -62.15
C ARG A 118 1.87 -16.58 -61.76
N ASP A 119 2.23 -15.74 -62.73
CA ASP A 119 3.02 -14.53 -62.46
C ASP A 119 2.23 -13.52 -61.60
N GLN A 120 0.91 -13.38 -61.83
CA GLN A 120 0.04 -12.58 -60.97
C GLN A 120 -0.09 -13.15 -59.54
N LEU A 121 -0.11 -14.48 -59.39
CA LEU A 121 -0.14 -15.12 -58.08
C LEU A 121 1.19 -14.93 -57.35
N LEU A 122 2.32 -15.09 -58.04
CA LEU A 122 3.66 -14.82 -57.47
C LEU A 122 3.80 -13.36 -57.01
N GLU A 123 3.30 -12.40 -57.79
CA GLU A 123 3.30 -10.98 -57.40
C GLU A 123 2.42 -10.74 -56.16
N LYS A 124 1.24 -11.37 -56.07
CA LYS A 124 0.38 -11.29 -54.88
C LYS A 124 1.04 -11.90 -53.65
N VAL A 125 1.74 -13.03 -53.80
CA VAL A 125 2.51 -13.67 -52.72
C VAL A 125 3.62 -12.73 -52.24
N ALA A 126 4.43 -12.19 -53.15
CA ALA A 126 5.50 -11.25 -52.81
C ALA A 126 4.97 -10.00 -52.08
N ARG A 127 3.83 -9.44 -52.53
CA ARG A 127 3.17 -8.31 -51.85
C ARG A 127 2.63 -8.70 -50.46
N SER A 128 2.13 -9.92 -50.29
CA SER A 128 1.65 -10.40 -49.00
C SER A 128 2.79 -10.65 -48.01
N GLU A 129 3.92 -11.18 -48.47
CA GLU A 129 5.12 -11.38 -47.67
C GLU A 129 5.74 -10.05 -47.25
N ALA A 130 5.78 -9.05 -48.15
CA ALA A 130 6.24 -7.71 -47.81
C ALA A 130 5.37 -7.09 -46.71
N LYS A 131 4.04 -7.19 -46.82
CA LYS A 131 3.11 -6.72 -45.77
C LYS A 131 3.29 -7.47 -44.45
N GLN A 132 3.52 -8.79 -44.47
CA GLN A 132 3.80 -9.55 -43.26
C GLN A 132 5.09 -9.06 -42.58
N LYS A 133 6.14 -8.77 -43.34
CA LYS A 133 7.39 -8.20 -42.81
C LYS A 133 7.17 -6.82 -42.21
N GLU A 134 6.37 -5.96 -42.84
CA GLU A 134 5.97 -4.66 -42.28
C GLU A 134 5.23 -4.82 -40.94
N TYR A 135 4.22 -5.70 -40.87
CA TYR A 135 3.50 -5.96 -39.63
C TYR A 135 4.42 -6.49 -38.52
N LEU A 136 5.32 -7.42 -38.85
CA LEU A 136 6.31 -7.92 -37.89
C LEU A 136 7.23 -6.80 -37.40
N SER A 137 7.67 -5.90 -38.29
CA SER A 137 8.48 -4.74 -37.92
C SER A 137 7.73 -3.81 -36.96
N THR A 138 6.46 -3.51 -37.25
CA THR A 138 5.63 -2.67 -36.36
C THR A 138 5.41 -3.30 -35.00
N VAL A 139 5.11 -4.61 -34.95
CA VAL A 139 4.90 -5.33 -33.69
C VAL A 139 6.19 -5.40 -32.87
N MET A 140 7.34 -5.59 -33.50
CA MET A 140 8.64 -5.57 -32.82
C MET A 140 8.95 -4.18 -32.26
N HIS A 141 8.70 -3.12 -33.03
CA HIS A 141 8.89 -1.75 -32.57
C HIS A 141 7.99 -1.40 -31.38
N ASP A 142 6.69 -1.74 -31.45
CA ASP A 142 5.74 -1.52 -30.36
C ASP A 142 6.14 -2.30 -29.10
N LYS A 143 6.66 -3.51 -29.27
CA LYS A 143 7.19 -4.31 -28.16
C LYS A 143 8.40 -3.63 -27.51
N ASP A 144 9.34 -3.10 -28.30
CA ASP A 144 10.53 -2.43 -27.78
C ASP A 144 10.17 -1.11 -27.06
N LEU A 145 9.17 -0.38 -27.57
CA LEU A 145 8.61 0.78 -26.87
C LEU A 145 7.98 0.38 -25.53
N ALA A 146 7.16 -0.66 -25.50
CA ALA A 146 6.53 -1.15 -24.27
C ALA A 146 7.57 -1.62 -23.23
N ILE A 147 8.66 -2.27 -23.68
CA ILE A 147 9.77 -2.65 -22.80
C ILE A 147 10.45 -1.40 -22.24
N SER A 148 10.74 -0.41 -23.07
CA SER A 148 11.40 0.84 -22.67
C SER A 148 10.55 1.63 -21.65
N GLU A 149 9.24 1.71 -21.88
CA GLU A 149 8.30 2.33 -20.94
C GLU A 149 8.27 1.58 -19.60
N LEU A 150 8.23 0.25 -19.63
CA LEU A 150 8.22 -0.58 -18.42
C LEU A 150 9.53 -0.44 -17.63
N GLU A 151 10.67 -0.40 -18.31
CA GLU A 151 11.97 -0.16 -17.68
C GLU A 151 12.06 1.24 -17.08
N SER A 152 11.52 2.26 -17.76
CA SER A 152 11.46 3.63 -17.23
C SER A 152 10.57 3.72 -15.99
N ALA A 153 9.41 3.06 -15.99
CA ALA A 153 8.50 3.00 -14.86
C ALA A 153 9.13 2.26 -13.66
N LYS A 154 9.85 1.17 -13.93
CA LYS A 154 10.61 0.42 -12.93
C LYS A 154 11.72 1.27 -12.31
N ALA A 155 12.47 2.02 -13.13
CA ALA A 155 13.52 2.92 -12.65
C ALA A 155 12.94 4.04 -11.76
N LEU A 156 11.82 4.66 -12.17
CA LEU A 156 11.13 5.67 -11.37
C LEU A 156 10.60 5.11 -10.05
N PHE A 157 10.06 3.89 -10.06
CA PHE A 157 9.62 3.22 -8.84
C PHE A 157 10.78 2.96 -7.88
N ASN A 158 11.89 2.42 -8.37
CA ASN A 158 13.07 2.16 -7.55
C ASN A 158 13.66 3.45 -6.97
N ARG A 159 13.72 4.52 -7.76
CA ARG A 159 14.17 5.84 -7.30
C ARG A 159 13.28 6.38 -6.17
N LYS A 160 11.96 6.31 -6.33
CA LYS A 160 11.01 6.72 -5.28
C LYS A 160 11.14 5.85 -4.02
N LEU A 161 11.42 4.57 -4.20
CA LEU A 161 11.67 3.65 -3.09
C LEU A 161 12.93 4.07 -2.32
N GLU A 162 14.04 4.35 -3.02
CA GLU A 162 15.28 4.85 -2.42
C GLU A 162 15.07 6.19 -1.70
N GLU A 163 14.39 7.15 -2.33
CA GLU A 163 14.03 8.44 -1.71
C GLU A 163 13.21 8.23 -0.43
N SER A 164 12.24 7.31 -0.44
CA SER A 164 11.43 7.00 0.75
C SER A 164 12.22 6.32 1.88
N LEU A 165 13.20 5.49 1.53
CA LEU A 165 14.08 4.85 2.51
C LEU A 165 15.03 5.87 3.15
N GLU A 166 15.56 6.79 2.35
CA GLU A 166 16.42 7.88 2.83
C GLU A 166 15.63 8.84 3.73
N GLU A 167 14.40 9.21 3.35
CA GLU A 167 13.50 10.00 4.21
C GLU A 167 13.21 9.29 5.53
N LYS A 168 12.93 7.98 5.49
CA LYS A 168 12.72 7.18 6.69
C LYS A 168 13.96 7.17 7.58
N PHE A 169 15.16 6.96 7.03
CA PHE A 169 16.41 6.97 7.78
C PHE A 169 16.67 8.33 8.44
N ASN A 170 16.40 9.42 7.71
CA ASN A 170 16.51 10.79 8.25
C ASN A 170 15.53 11.05 9.39
N LEU A 171 14.29 10.56 9.30
CA LEU A 171 13.31 10.67 10.38
C LEU A 171 13.68 9.81 11.59
N GLU A 172 14.19 8.59 11.38
CA GLU A 172 14.68 7.73 12.46
C GLU A 172 15.88 8.38 13.18
N SER A 173 16.82 8.96 12.44
CA SER A 173 17.96 9.71 13.01
C SER A 173 17.49 10.89 13.87
N LYS A 174 16.54 11.70 13.37
CA LYS A 174 15.93 12.82 14.13
C LYS A 174 15.20 12.33 15.38
N LEU A 175 14.52 11.20 15.30
CA LEU A 175 13.82 10.60 16.43
C LEU A 175 14.79 10.09 17.50
N VAL A 176 15.95 9.54 17.11
CA VAL A 176 17.01 9.16 18.06
C VAL A 176 17.57 10.39 18.77
N LEU A 177 17.85 11.48 18.06
CA LEU A 177 18.29 12.74 18.66
C LEU A 177 17.24 13.32 19.63
N ALA A 178 15.98 13.39 19.21
CA ALA A 178 14.90 13.88 20.07
C ALA A 178 14.70 13.02 21.33
N LYS A 179 14.91 11.69 21.23
CA LYS A 179 14.91 10.80 22.40
C LYS A 179 16.08 11.09 23.33
N GLN A 180 17.27 11.34 22.80
CA GLN A 180 18.45 11.69 23.58
C GLN A 180 18.24 13.02 24.32
N ASP A 181 17.74 14.04 23.63
CA ASP A 181 17.42 15.35 24.22
C ASP A 181 16.35 15.22 25.33
N ALA A 182 15.33 14.39 25.12
CA ALA A 182 14.30 14.14 26.13
C ALA A 182 14.86 13.44 27.37
N VAL A 183 15.80 12.51 27.20
CA VAL A 183 16.50 11.86 28.32
C VAL A 183 17.38 12.88 29.06
N GLU A 184 18.11 13.74 28.34
CA GLU A 184 18.93 14.78 28.95
C GLU A 184 18.07 15.79 29.75
N LEU A 185 16.94 16.22 29.19
CA LEU A 185 15.97 17.06 29.90
C LEU A 185 15.41 16.38 31.14
N ALA A 186 15.07 15.08 31.06
CA ALA A 186 14.59 14.32 32.21
C ALA A 186 15.64 14.26 33.32
N VAL A 187 16.91 14.04 32.97
CA VAL A 187 18.03 14.05 33.92
C VAL A 187 18.23 15.43 34.54
N GLN A 188 18.08 16.52 33.77
CA GLN A 188 18.15 17.88 34.31
C GLN A 188 17.01 18.17 35.29
N VAL A 189 15.77 17.76 34.96
CA VAL A 189 14.61 17.90 35.84
C VAL A 189 14.78 17.08 37.13
N GLU A 190 15.30 15.86 37.02
CA GLU A 190 15.61 15.01 38.18
C GLU A 190 16.65 15.67 39.10
N LYS A 191 17.73 16.23 38.54
CA LYS A 191 18.73 16.97 39.33
C LYS A 191 18.13 18.20 40.03
N LEU A 192 17.27 18.96 39.34
CA LEU A 192 16.59 20.10 39.95
C LEU A 192 15.63 19.66 41.07
N ALA A 193 14.91 18.56 40.89
CA ALA A 193 14.06 17.98 41.91
C ALA A 193 14.89 17.50 43.11
N GLU A 194 16.03 16.85 42.88
CA GLU A 194 16.94 16.42 43.94
C GLU A 194 17.47 17.60 44.76
N ILE A 195 17.90 18.69 44.10
CA ILE A 195 18.32 19.92 44.79
C ILE A 195 17.16 20.50 45.62
N ALA A 196 15.94 20.55 45.06
CA ALA A 196 14.77 21.04 45.79
C ALA A 196 14.44 20.18 47.02
N PHE A 197 14.54 18.85 46.92
CA PHE A 197 14.35 17.95 48.05
C PHE A 197 15.44 18.11 49.11
N GLN A 198 16.70 18.27 48.71
CA GLN A 198 17.81 18.52 49.63
C GLN A 198 17.59 19.85 50.39
N GLN A 199 17.18 20.92 49.69
CA GLN A 199 16.86 22.22 50.30
C GLN A 199 15.65 22.15 51.23
N ALA A 200 14.59 21.45 50.85
CA ALA A 200 13.43 21.26 51.72
C ALA A 200 13.79 20.48 52.99
N THR A 201 14.63 19.43 52.83
CA THR A 201 15.08 18.61 53.96
C THR A 201 16.00 19.40 54.89
N SER A 202 16.92 20.22 54.37
CA SER A 202 17.79 21.07 55.19
C SER A 202 16.97 22.09 55.98
N HIS A 203 15.99 22.75 55.35
CA HIS A 203 15.10 23.70 56.03
C HIS A 203 14.26 23.04 57.14
N ILE A 204 13.74 21.83 56.92
CA ILE A 204 13.02 21.07 57.95
C ILE A 204 13.94 20.72 59.12
N LEU A 205 15.19 20.34 58.84
CA LEU A 205 16.18 20.02 59.88
C LEU A 205 16.55 21.26 60.70
N GLU A 206 16.77 22.40 60.05
CA GLU A 206 17.02 23.69 60.72
C GLU A 206 15.84 24.11 61.61
N ASP A 207 14.60 24.02 61.11
CA ASP A 207 13.40 24.32 61.89
C ASP A 207 13.24 23.37 63.10
N ALA A 208 13.50 22.08 62.90
CA ALA A 208 13.49 21.11 63.99
C ALA A 208 14.56 21.43 65.06
N GLN A 209 15.76 21.81 64.64
CA GLN A 209 16.84 22.20 65.54
C GLN A 209 16.48 23.46 66.34
N LEU A 210 15.89 24.48 65.69
CA LEU A 210 15.41 25.68 66.38
C LEU A 210 14.34 25.36 67.43
N ARG A 211 13.41 24.44 67.13
CA ARG A 211 12.39 23.99 68.10
C ARG A 211 12.99 23.24 69.27
N VAL A 212 13.98 22.38 69.02
CA VAL A 212 14.72 21.69 70.09
C VAL A 212 15.44 22.71 70.97
N SER A 213 16.17 23.66 70.39
CA SER A 213 16.86 24.71 71.17
C SER A 213 15.88 25.60 71.94
N ALA A 214 14.71 25.91 71.38
CA ALA A 214 13.65 26.63 72.10
C ALA A 214 13.08 25.81 73.27
N ALA A 215 12.88 24.50 73.07
CA ALA A 215 12.44 23.60 74.13
C ALA A 215 13.51 23.43 75.22
N GLU A 216 14.79 23.34 74.85
CA GLU A 216 15.93 23.29 75.78
C GLU A 216 16.02 24.58 76.61
N ALA A 217 15.87 25.75 75.98
CA ALA A 217 15.84 27.03 76.70
C ALA A 217 14.66 27.09 77.67
N SER A 218 13.46 26.67 77.25
CA SER A 218 12.27 26.63 78.11
C SER A 218 12.43 25.63 79.26
N ALA A 219 13.05 24.47 79.01
CA ALA A 219 13.34 23.48 80.04
C ALA A 219 14.38 24.00 81.04
N ALA A 220 15.41 24.73 80.57
CA ALA A 220 16.40 25.37 81.42
C ALA A 220 15.77 26.47 82.29
N GLU A 221 14.88 27.29 81.74
CA GLU A 221 14.12 28.30 82.51
C GLU A 221 13.21 27.63 83.56
N ALA A 222 12.52 26.54 83.22
CA ALA A 222 11.69 25.80 84.16
C ALA A 222 12.52 25.15 85.28
N ALA A 223 13.69 24.58 84.93
CA ALA A 223 14.62 24.02 85.90
C ALA A 223 15.13 25.11 86.87
N PHE A 224 15.47 26.29 86.36
CA PHE A 224 15.88 27.44 87.18
C PHE A 224 14.77 27.88 88.15
N GLN A 225 13.51 27.94 87.68
CA GLN A 225 12.37 28.26 88.55
C GLN A 225 12.16 27.22 89.67
N ILE A 226 12.32 25.93 89.37
CA ILE A 226 12.24 24.87 90.37
C ILE A 226 13.39 24.98 91.38
N GLU A 227 14.61 25.25 90.91
CA GLU A 227 15.78 25.44 91.78
C GLU A 227 15.58 26.64 92.71
N GLU A 228 15.00 27.74 92.22
CA GLU A 228 14.67 28.90 93.05
C GLU A 228 13.58 28.60 94.09
N GLN A 229 12.56 27.81 93.74
CA GLN A 229 11.56 27.33 94.70
C GLN A 229 12.18 26.41 95.77
N ILE A 230 13.07 25.50 95.39
CA ILE A 230 13.77 24.62 96.32
C ILE A 230 14.64 25.47 97.27
N ARG A 231 15.41 26.43 96.73
CA ARG A 231 16.25 27.32 97.52
C ARG A 231 15.45 28.12 98.54
N THR A 232 14.35 28.74 98.12
CA THR A 232 13.49 29.52 99.03
C THR A 232 12.82 28.65 100.10
N ALA A 233 12.40 27.43 99.76
CA ALA A 233 11.87 26.47 100.73
C ALA A 233 12.95 25.95 101.70
N SER A 234 14.17 25.69 101.20
CA SER A 234 15.29 25.24 102.03
C SER A 234 15.75 26.35 102.97
N ASP A 235 15.82 27.60 102.52
CA ASP A 235 16.15 28.74 103.37
C ASP A 235 15.11 28.94 104.48
N GLY A 236 13.81 28.74 104.16
CA GLY A 236 12.73 28.71 105.15
C GLY A 236 12.84 27.55 106.15
N ALA A 237 13.21 26.36 105.69
CA ALA A 237 13.41 25.20 106.56
C ALA A 237 14.66 25.35 107.45
N ILE A 238 15.77 25.88 106.91
CA ILE A 238 17.01 26.14 107.65
C ILE A 238 16.75 27.19 108.73
N THR A 239 16.04 28.27 108.43
CA THR A 239 15.69 29.28 109.44
C THR A 239 14.80 28.71 110.54
N TYR A 240 13.84 27.84 110.20
CA TYR A 240 13.02 27.13 111.19
C TYR A 240 13.84 26.17 112.06
N VAL A 241 14.72 25.36 111.46
CA VAL A 241 15.60 24.42 112.18
C VAL A 241 16.62 25.17 113.04
N LEU A 242 17.21 26.26 112.56
CA LEU A 242 18.10 27.12 113.35
C LEU A 242 17.39 27.71 114.57
N GLN A 243 16.13 28.14 114.42
CA GLN A 243 15.34 28.61 115.54
C GLN A 243 15.01 27.48 116.53
N GLN A 244 14.58 26.32 116.04
CA GLN A 244 14.23 25.16 116.88
C GLN A 244 15.46 24.58 117.61
N SER A 245 16.61 24.52 116.93
CA SER A 245 17.88 24.07 117.51
C SER A 245 18.44 25.07 118.52
N LYS A 246 18.26 26.38 118.30
CA LYS A 246 18.57 27.39 119.32
C LYS A 246 17.75 27.15 120.59
N ASP A 247 16.45 26.94 120.46
CA ASP A 247 15.56 26.65 121.60
C ASP A 247 15.89 25.30 122.28
N ALA A 248 16.35 24.31 121.51
CA ALA A 248 16.74 23.00 122.02
C ALA A 248 18.12 23.01 122.70
N ILE A 249 19.09 23.78 122.18
CA ILE A 249 20.41 23.97 122.79
C ILE A 249 20.27 24.72 124.11
N GLU A 250 19.40 25.74 124.17
CA GLU A 250 19.12 26.47 125.42
C GLU A 250 18.51 25.54 126.49
N LYS A 251 17.71 24.54 126.08
CA LYS A 251 17.18 23.49 126.98
C LYS A 251 18.20 22.40 127.33
N ALA A 252 19.07 22.00 126.39
CA ALA A 252 20.08 20.98 126.61
C ALA A 252 21.22 21.48 127.49
N LEU A 253 21.58 22.78 127.39
CA LEU A 253 22.57 23.41 128.25
C LEU A 253 22.11 23.46 129.71
N ALA A 254 20.79 23.62 129.95
CA ALA A 254 20.19 23.50 131.28
C ALA A 254 20.16 22.06 131.85
N VAL A 255 20.24 21.02 131.01
CA VAL A 255 20.25 19.60 131.43
C VAL A 255 21.68 19.07 131.55
N ALA A 256 22.62 19.52 130.71
CA ALA A 256 24.03 19.15 130.78
C ALA A 256 24.72 19.70 132.05
N GLU A 257 24.30 20.85 132.58
CA GLU A 257 24.76 21.35 133.89
C GLU A 257 24.34 20.44 135.07
N SER A 258 23.39 19.50 134.87
CA SER A 258 22.86 18.62 135.93
C SER A 258 23.30 17.15 135.87
N SER A 259 24.10 16.75 134.87
CA SER A 259 24.39 15.32 134.59
C SER A 259 25.88 15.03 134.32
N GLY A 260 26.79 15.77 134.96
CA GLY A 260 28.25 15.59 134.87
C GLY A 260 28.84 14.51 135.78
N GLU A 261 28.09 13.98 136.74
CA GLU A 261 28.51 12.88 137.61
C GLU A 261 27.69 11.64 137.23
N HIS A 262 28.18 10.74 136.36
CA HIS A 262 27.77 9.30 136.25
C HIS A 262 28.48 8.55 135.09
N THR A 263 29.69 8.93 134.67
CA THR A 263 30.44 8.27 133.58
C THR A 263 31.78 7.67 134.00
N THR A 264 31.88 7.13 135.21
CA THR A 264 33.10 6.44 135.68
C THR A 264 32.92 4.96 136.02
N ASN A 265 31.69 4.41 135.96
CA ASN A 265 31.42 3.00 136.29
C ASN A 265 31.11 2.08 135.09
N ALA A 266 31.13 2.58 133.84
CA ALA A 266 30.92 1.75 132.64
C ALA A 266 32.22 1.26 131.96
N MET A 267 33.39 1.79 132.34
CA MET A 267 34.68 1.43 131.72
C MET A 267 35.25 0.08 132.19
N ALA A 268 34.75 -0.51 133.29
CA ALA A 268 35.30 -1.73 133.86
C ALA A 268 34.73 -3.04 133.26
N ALA A 269 33.62 -2.97 132.50
CA ALA A 269 33.01 -4.15 131.87
C ALA A 269 33.57 -4.47 130.46
N PHE A 270 34.50 -3.65 129.96
CA PHE A 270 34.97 -3.73 128.57
C PHE A 270 36.19 -4.66 128.37
N VAL A 271 36.84 -5.12 129.43
CA VAL A 271 38.19 -5.73 129.34
C VAL A 271 38.19 -7.26 129.24
N ASP A 272 37.06 -7.95 129.47
CA ASP A 272 37.00 -9.43 129.45
C ASP A 272 36.47 -10.06 128.13
N ASN A 273 36.18 -9.29 127.08
CA ASN A 273 35.54 -9.80 125.84
C ASN A 273 36.47 -9.94 124.61
N MET A 274 37.78 -9.72 124.74
CA MET A 274 38.69 -9.68 123.57
C MET A 274 38.79 -10.99 122.76
N ASP A 275 38.53 -12.17 123.33
CA ASP A 275 38.54 -13.44 122.58
C ASP A 275 37.25 -13.69 121.75
N ARG A 276 36.14 -13.00 122.05
CA ARG A 276 34.92 -13.02 121.21
C ARG A 276 35.00 -12.05 120.04
N ASP A 277 35.84 -11.04 120.14
CA ASP A 277 36.00 -10.02 119.11
C ASP A 277 36.61 -10.59 117.82
N ASP A 278 37.51 -11.58 117.90
CA ASP A 278 38.08 -12.25 116.73
C ASP A 278 37.05 -13.13 115.96
N GLU A 279 36.18 -13.85 116.68
CA GLU A 279 35.04 -14.55 116.06
C GLU A 279 34.02 -13.57 115.45
N ILE A 280 33.79 -12.42 116.09
CA ILE A 280 32.94 -11.35 115.57
C ILE A 280 33.55 -10.74 114.30
N VAL A 281 34.87 -10.50 114.27
CA VAL A 281 35.58 -9.95 113.10
C VAL A 281 35.55 -10.94 111.93
N THR A 282 35.71 -12.25 112.18
CA THR A 282 35.61 -13.25 111.11
C THR A 282 34.19 -13.36 110.55
N VAL A 283 33.16 -13.39 111.39
CA VAL A 283 31.75 -13.36 110.96
C VAL A 283 31.41 -12.06 110.23
N GLN A 284 31.87 -10.90 110.71
CA GLN A 284 31.71 -9.61 110.03
C GLN A 284 32.39 -9.64 108.65
N SER A 285 33.59 -10.20 108.54
CA SER A 285 34.29 -10.32 107.25
C SER A 285 33.55 -11.21 106.26
N GLN A 286 32.94 -12.31 106.72
CA GLN A 286 32.09 -13.17 105.89
C GLN A 286 30.79 -12.48 105.50
N ASN A 287 30.19 -11.71 106.40
CA ASN A 287 28.98 -10.95 106.14
C ASN A 287 29.22 -9.82 105.12
N ILE A 288 30.37 -9.14 105.19
CA ILE A 288 30.81 -8.17 104.16
C ILE A 288 31.01 -8.86 102.81
N LYS A 289 31.64 -10.05 102.78
CA LYS A 289 31.79 -10.82 101.53
C LYS A 289 30.44 -11.21 100.93
N LEU A 290 29.51 -11.71 101.74
CA LEU A 290 28.17 -12.06 101.29
C LEU A 290 27.40 -10.83 100.81
N SER A 291 27.45 -9.71 101.54
CA SER A 291 26.85 -8.43 101.14
C SER A 291 27.39 -7.95 99.79
N ASN A 292 28.70 -8.06 99.55
CA ASN A 292 29.30 -7.67 98.27
C ASN A 292 28.81 -8.57 97.13
N THR A 293 28.72 -9.89 97.34
CA THR A 293 28.16 -10.81 96.32
C THR A 293 26.68 -10.58 96.06
N LEU A 294 25.91 -10.20 97.10
CA LEU A 294 24.48 -9.89 96.98
C LEU A 294 24.30 -8.61 96.15
N ASN A 295 25.07 -7.56 96.45
CA ASN A 295 25.07 -6.31 95.69
C ASN A 295 25.50 -6.52 94.22
N ASP A 296 26.49 -7.38 93.97
CA ASP A 296 26.93 -7.71 92.60
C ASP A 296 25.82 -8.44 91.82
N LEU A 297 25.18 -9.45 92.42
CA LEU A 297 24.05 -10.15 91.81
C LEU A 297 22.84 -9.23 91.57
N GLU A 298 22.56 -8.31 92.49
CA GLU A 298 21.51 -7.32 92.35
C GLU A 298 21.80 -6.36 91.18
N SER A 299 23.05 -5.93 91.03
CA SER A 299 23.49 -5.12 89.90
C SER A 299 23.34 -5.85 88.56
N GLN A 300 23.71 -7.13 88.51
CA GLN A 300 23.54 -7.98 87.31
C GLN A 300 22.06 -8.20 86.97
N LEU A 301 21.20 -8.40 87.98
CA LEU A 301 19.76 -8.50 87.78
C LEU A 301 19.16 -7.20 87.22
N LEU A 302 19.61 -6.05 87.70
CA LEU A 302 19.16 -4.74 87.20
C LEU A 302 19.56 -4.56 85.72
N VAL A 303 20.81 -4.89 85.36
CA VAL A 303 21.29 -4.83 83.97
C VAL A 303 20.46 -5.77 83.08
N ASN A 304 20.30 -7.03 83.48
CA ASN A 304 19.51 -8.01 82.72
C ASN A 304 18.05 -7.57 82.54
N ARG A 305 17.46 -6.94 83.56
CA ARG A 305 16.09 -6.38 83.48
C ARG A 305 16.00 -5.27 82.44
N ASN A 306 16.97 -4.35 82.42
CA ASN A 306 17.04 -3.27 81.44
C ASN A 306 17.22 -3.83 80.01
N GLU A 307 18.01 -4.87 79.82
CA GLU A 307 18.17 -5.53 78.52
C GLU A 307 16.89 -6.23 78.06
N ILE A 308 16.18 -6.92 78.95
CA ILE A 308 14.87 -7.52 78.66
C ILE A 308 13.88 -6.44 78.21
N ASP A 309 13.85 -5.29 78.88
CA ASP A 309 12.92 -4.21 78.53
C ASP A 309 13.32 -3.52 77.21
N ARG A 310 14.62 -3.40 76.90
CA ARG A 310 15.12 -3.00 75.58
C ARG A 310 14.66 -3.95 74.48
N VAL A 311 14.88 -5.26 74.63
CA VAL A 311 14.48 -6.28 73.65
C VAL A 311 12.96 -6.32 73.46
N LYS A 312 12.17 -6.12 74.53
CA LYS A 312 10.71 -6.00 74.43
C LYS A 312 10.28 -4.80 73.59
N LEU A 313 10.96 -3.66 73.70
CA LEU A 313 10.68 -2.47 72.89
C LEU A 313 11.03 -2.72 71.42
N GLU A 314 12.21 -3.28 71.14
CA GLU A 314 12.64 -3.67 69.79
C GLU A 314 11.66 -4.66 69.14
N LEU A 315 11.19 -5.66 69.89
CA LEU A 315 10.20 -6.63 69.42
C LEU A 315 8.86 -5.98 69.11
N LYS A 316 8.41 -5.01 69.93
CA LYS A 316 7.18 -4.25 69.65
C LYS A 316 7.34 -3.40 68.39
N GLN A 317 8.50 -2.79 68.18
CA GLN A 317 8.79 -2.02 66.97
C GLN A 317 8.82 -2.92 65.73
N ALA A 318 9.57 -4.02 65.77
CA ALA A 318 9.65 -4.99 64.66
C ALA A 318 8.27 -5.55 64.29
N ARG A 319 7.39 -5.81 65.28
CA ARG A 319 6.01 -6.22 65.03
C ARG A 319 5.17 -5.15 64.34
N LYS A 320 5.37 -3.86 64.68
CA LYS A 320 4.67 -2.76 63.99
C LYS A 320 5.16 -2.65 62.55
N GLU A 321 6.46 -2.72 62.32
CA GLU A 321 7.06 -2.69 60.98
C GLU A 321 6.59 -3.88 60.13
N ALA A 322 6.58 -5.09 60.69
CA ALA A 322 6.07 -6.28 60.00
C ALA A 322 4.62 -6.11 59.52
N LYS A 323 3.74 -5.53 60.36
CA LYS A 323 2.35 -5.24 59.97
C LYS A 323 2.25 -4.21 58.84
N VAL A 324 3.11 -3.20 58.84
CA VAL A 324 3.15 -2.21 57.76
C VAL A 324 3.58 -2.86 56.44
N TYR A 325 4.58 -3.76 56.47
CA TYR A 325 4.99 -4.50 55.29
C TYR A 325 3.91 -5.48 54.79
N GLU A 326 3.20 -6.14 55.70
CA GLU A 326 2.08 -7.02 55.35
C GLU A 326 0.95 -6.25 54.65
N LEU A 327 0.56 -5.08 55.17
CA LEU A 327 -0.42 -4.21 54.52
C LEU A 327 0.06 -3.76 53.13
N ARG A 328 1.32 -3.33 53.00
CA ARG A 328 1.89 -2.95 51.72
C ARG A 328 1.92 -4.12 50.73
N ALA A 329 2.22 -5.34 51.20
CA ALA A 329 2.21 -6.53 50.35
C ALA A 329 0.80 -6.83 49.84
N ASN A 330 -0.22 -6.73 50.70
CA ASN A 330 -1.62 -6.92 50.34
C ASN A 330 -2.09 -5.86 49.32
N ASP A 331 -1.68 -4.60 49.48
CA ASP A 331 -2.00 -3.53 48.53
C ASP A 331 -1.39 -3.80 47.14
N VAL A 332 -0.13 -4.26 47.10
CA VAL A 332 0.56 -4.63 45.85
C VAL A 332 -0.10 -5.84 45.20
N GLU A 333 -0.49 -6.86 45.97
CA GLU A 333 -1.21 -8.02 45.45
C GLU A 333 -2.55 -7.63 44.83
N LYS A 334 -3.29 -6.74 45.48
CA LYS A 334 -4.55 -6.22 44.96
C LYS A 334 -4.35 -5.46 43.64
N LEU A 335 -3.36 -4.58 43.55
CA LEU A 335 -3.04 -3.87 42.31
C LEU A 335 -2.63 -4.83 41.18
N LEU A 336 -1.91 -5.90 41.51
CA LEU A 336 -1.51 -6.92 40.54
C LEU A 336 -2.71 -7.69 39.99
N LEU A 337 -3.67 -8.04 40.85
CA LEU A 337 -4.92 -8.68 40.45
C LEU A 337 -5.76 -7.76 39.54
N GLU A 338 -5.92 -6.49 39.92
CA GLU A 338 -6.64 -5.50 39.11
C GLU A 338 -5.98 -5.31 37.73
N PHE A 339 -4.65 -5.23 37.68
CA PHE A 339 -3.90 -5.17 36.43
C PHE A 339 -4.08 -6.43 35.57
N GLN A 340 -4.04 -7.62 36.18
CA GLN A 340 -4.24 -8.87 35.48
C GLN A 340 -5.65 -8.96 34.89
N GLU A 341 -6.66 -8.50 35.63
CA GLU A 341 -8.05 -8.45 35.15
C GLU A 341 -8.23 -7.42 34.03
N SER A 342 -7.67 -6.21 34.15
CA SER A 342 -7.75 -5.21 33.09
C SER A 342 -7.05 -5.67 31.81
N SER A 343 -5.89 -6.34 31.96
CA SER A 343 -5.14 -6.93 30.84
C SER A 343 -5.95 -8.02 30.13
N ARG A 344 -6.59 -8.93 30.88
CA ARG A 344 -7.50 -9.95 30.30
C ARG A 344 -8.68 -9.33 29.58
N LYS A 345 -9.31 -8.30 30.15
CA LYS A 345 -10.43 -7.60 29.51
C LYS A 345 -10.02 -6.91 28.21
N ALA A 346 -8.87 -6.24 28.21
CA ALA A 346 -8.32 -5.60 27.00
C ALA A 346 -7.98 -6.63 25.91
N ALA A 347 -7.39 -7.77 26.28
CA ALA A 347 -7.09 -8.85 25.34
C ALA A 347 -8.36 -9.44 24.70
N LEU A 348 -9.42 -9.65 25.48
CA LEU A 348 -10.71 -10.13 24.97
C LEU A 348 -11.36 -9.13 24.01
N GLN A 349 -11.36 -7.84 24.35
CA GLN A 349 -11.87 -6.79 23.47
C GLN A 349 -11.12 -6.76 22.13
N GLN A 350 -9.79 -6.85 22.18
CA GLN A 350 -8.97 -6.90 20.97
C GLN A 350 -9.27 -8.14 20.13
N GLU A 351 -9.48 -9.31 20.75
CA GLU A 351 -9.85 -10.53 20.06
C GLU A 351 -11.22 -10.41 19.36
N GLU A 352 -12.21 -9.81 20.04
CA GLU A 352 -13.54 -9.55 19.48
C GLU A 352 -13.49 -8.58 18.29
N GLU A 353 -12.71 -7.50 18.40
CA GLU A 353 -12.49 -6.55 17.31
C GLU A 353 -11.85 -7.23 16.09
N ILE A 354 -10.79 -8.01 16.31
CA ILE A 354 -10.11 -8.78 15.26
C ILE A 354 -11.10 -9.75 14.61
N LYS A 355 -11.88 -10.48 15.40
CA LYS A 355 -12.88 -11.43 14.90
C LYS A 355 -13.95 -10.74 14.05
N SER A 356 -14.46 -9.59 14.48
CA SER A 356 -15.44 -8.80 13.73
C SER A 356 -14.87 -8.28 12.40
N SER A 357 -13.61 -7.84 12.39
CA SER A 357 -12.93 -7.37 11.18
C SER A 357 -12.68 -8.49 10.17
N LEU A 358 -12.28 -9.67 10.64
CA LEU A 358 -12.13 -10.88 9.82
C LEU A 358 -13.47 -11.31 9.22
N GLU A 359 -14.56 -11.23 9.99
CA GLU A 359 -15.88 -11.57 9.49
C GLU A 359 -16.35 -10.60 8.39
N LYS A 360 -16.11 -9.29 8.55
CA LYS A 360 -16.37 -8.29 7.50
C LYS A 360 -15.57 -8.58 6.23
N MET A 361 -14.26 -8.81 6.35
CA MET A 361 -13.42 -9.16 5.20
C MET A 361 -13.88 -10.44 4.49
N ARG A 362 -14.36 -11.44 5.23
CA ARG A 362 -14.94 -12.65 4.64
C ARG A 362 -16.20 -12.34 3.84
N LYS A 363 -17.12 -11.52 4.39
CA LYS A 363 -18.33 -11.09 3.68
C LYS A 363 -17.97 -10.33 2.40
N ASP A 364 -17.10 -9.34 2.49
CA ASP A 364 -16.62 -8.56 1.33
C ASP A 364 -15.96 -9.45 0.27
N ALA A 365 -15.14 -10.42 0.67
CA ALA A 365 -14.52 -11.36 -0.26
C ALA A 365 -15.56 -12.22 -0.99
N THR A 366 -16.60 -12.69 -0.28
CA THR A 366 -17.68 -13.46 -0.91
C THR A 366 -18.53 -12.59 -1.86
N GLU A 367 -18.76 -11.33 -1.52
CA GLU A 367 -19.48 -10.38 -2.38
C GLU A 367 -18.68 -10.03 -3.64
N LYS A 368 -17.38 -9.74 -3.50
CA LYS A 368 -16.46 -9.54 -4.63
C LYS A 368 -16.42 -10.76 -5.54
N LYS A 369 -16.37 -11.98 -4.97
CA LYS A 369 -16.42 -13.22 -5.75
C LYS A 369 -17.74 -13.35 -6.52
N LYS A 370 -18.87 -13.03 -5.88
CA LYS A 370 -20.19 -13.03 -6.54
C LYS A 370 -20.24 -12.00 -7.67
N ALA A 371 -19.78 -10.78 -7.43
CA ALA A 371 -19.72 -9.70 -8.44
C ALA A 371 -18.84 -10.10 -9.63
N ALA A 372 -17.63 -10.62 -9.36
CA ALA A 372 -16.74 -11.13 -10.40
C ALA A 372 -17.41 -12.26 -11.21
N SER A 373 -18.06 -13.23 -10.54
CA SER A 373 -18.75 -14.32 -11.25
C SER A 373 -19.90 -13.82 -12.13
N LYS A 374 -20.62 -12.78 -11.71
CA LYS A 374 -21.68 -12.15 -12.51
C LYS A 374 -21.10 -11.42 -13.72
N ALA A 375 -20.02 -10.66 -13.53
CA ALA A 375 -19.31 -9.98 -14.62
C ALA A 375 -18.75 -10.97 -15.64
N PHE A 376 -18.10 -12.04 -15.18
CA PHE A 376 -17.59 -13.10 -16.06
C PHE A 376 -18.71 -13.79 -16.84
N LYS A 377 -19.86 -14.09 -16.22
CA LYS A 377 -21.01 -14.66 -16.93
C LYS A 377 -21.53 -13.71 -18.01
N LEU A 378 -21.65 -12.42 -17.69
CA LEU A 378 -22.10 -11.41 -18.63
C LEU A 378 -21.15 -11.29 -19.82
N GLU A 379 -19.83 -11.31 -19.57
CA GLU A 379 -18.83 -11.24 -20.62
C GLU A 379 -18.82 -12.49 -21.52
N LEU A 380 -19.05 -13.67 -20.94
CA LEU A 380 -19.23 -14.91 -21.71
C LEU A 380 -20.46 -14.84 -22.63
N GLU A 381 -21.59 -14.31 -22.15
CA GLU A 381 -22.77 -14.13 -23.00
C GLU A 381 -22.53 -13.07 -24.09
N ARG A 382 -21.83 -11.96 -23.77
CA ARG A 382 -21.41 -10.98 -24.79
C ARG A 382 -20.53 -11.62 -25.86
N MET A 383 -19.51 -12.38 -25.48
CA MET A 383 -18.65 -13.08 -26.43
C MET A 383 -19.43 -14.06 -27.30
N LYS A 384 -20.38 -14.82 -26.74
CA LYS A 384 -21.27 -15.70 -27.52
C LYS A 384 -22.09 -14.90 -28.54
N THR A 385 -22.70 -13.78 -28.14
CA THR A 385 -23.48 -12.95 -29.07
C THR A 385 -22.62 -12.34 -30.17
N ALA A 386 -21.38 -11.93 -29.86
CA ALA A 386 -20.44 -11.43 -30.85
C ALA A 386 -20.01 -12.53 -31.83
N ILE A 387 -19.79 -13.76 -31.36
CA ILE A 387 -19.49 -14.92 -32.21
C ILE A 387 -20.66 -15.24 -33.14
N GLU A 388 -21.89 -15.26 -32.65
CA GLU A 388 -23.06 -15.51 -33.49
C GLU A 388 -23.28 -14.39 -34.52
N ALA A 389 -23.09 -13.13 -34.12
CA ALA A 389 -23.10 -12.02 -35.07
C ALA A 389 -22.01 -12.18 -36.15
N ALA A 390 -20.78 -12.56 -35.76
CA ALA A 390 -19.70 -12.80 -36.71
C ALA A 390 -20.03 -13.95 -37.68
N LYS A 391 -20.59 -15.06 -37.20
CA LYS A 391 -21.05 -16.17 -38.06
C LYS A 391 -22.10 -15.71 -39.05
N GLU A 392 -23.07 -14.91 -38.61
CA GLU A 392 -24.12 -14.41 -39.49
C GLU A 392 -23.58 -13.44 -40.53
N THR A 393 -22.62 -12.59 -40.16
CA THR A 393 -21.94 -11.73 -41.15
C THR A 393 -21.19 -12.56 -42.19
N ALA A 394 -20.49 -13.63 -41.78
CA ALA A 394 -19.80 -14.53 -42.71
C ALA A 394 -20.78 -15.20 -43.68
N ARG A 395 -21.91 -15.74 -43.18
CA ARG A 395 -22.97 -16.30 -44.04
C ARG A 395 -23.51 -15.28 -45.03
N SER A 396 -23.79 -14.06 -44.58
CA SER A 396 -24.30 -12.99 -45.45
C SER A 396 -23.30 -12.61 -46.55
N GLN A 397 -22.00 -12.64 -46.25
CA GLN A 397 -20.94 -12.42 -47.24
C GLN A 397 -20.89 -13.56 -48.26
N ASP A 398 -20.93 -14.81 -47.81
CA ASP A 398 -20.95 -15.98 -48.69
C ASP A 398 -22.17 -15.92 -49.64
N GLU A 399 -23.36 -15.63 -49.12
CA GLU A 399 -24.55 -15.45 -49.95
C GLU A 399 -24.41 -14.32 -50.97
N ALA A 400 -23.80 -13.19 -50.58
CA ALA A 400 -23.53 -12.08 -51.49
C ALA A 400 -22.56 -12.48 -52.61
N TYR A 401 -21.51 -13.26 -52.28
CA TYR A 401 -20.60 -13.83 -53.27
C TYR A 401 -21.31 -14.80 -54.22
N THR A 402 -22.15 -15.71 -53.71
CA THR A 402 -22.93 -16.64 -54.54
C THR A 402 -23.84 -15.88 -55.50
N ARG A 403 -24.61 -14.89 -55.02
CA ARG A 403 -25.48 -14.06 -55.86
C ARG A 403 -24.70 -13.32 -56.95
N ARG A 404 -23.49 -12.83 -56.64
CA ARG A 404 -22.61 -12.18 -57.61
C ARG A 404 -22.15 -13.17 -58.69
N CYS A 405 -21.72 -14.37 -58.31
CA CYS A 405 -21.32 -15.42 -59.25
C CYS A 405 -22.47 -15.81 -60.19
N GLU A 406 -23.68 -15.98 -59.66
CA GLU A 406 -24.86 -16.27 -60.49
C GLU A 406 -25.19 -15.12 -61.45
N ALA A 407 -25.09 -13.87 -61.00
CA ALA A 407 -25.32 -12.70 -61.86
C ALA A 407 -24.30 -12.63 -63.01
N LEU A 408 -23.02 -12.88 -62.71
CA LEU A 408 -21.97 -12.97 -63.73
C LEU A 408 -22.23 -14.12 -64.71
N GLN A 409 -22.67 -15.29 -64.23
CA GLN A 409 -23.01 -16.42 -65.08
C GLN A 409 -24.20 -16.12 -65.99
N ARG A 410 -25.24 -15.45 -65.48
CA ARG A 410 -26.40 -15.00 -66.29
C ARG A 410 -25.96 -13.99 -67.36
N SER A 411 -25.11 -13.04 -67.00
CA SER A 411 -24.55 -12.07 -67.94
C SER A 411 -23.71 -12.73 -69.03
N LEU A 412 -22.89 -13.72 -68.68
CA LEU A 412 -22.08 -14.48 -69.62
C LEU A 412 -22.96 -15.21 -70.63
N LYS A 413 -23.98 -15.95 -70.16
CA LYS A 413 -24.95 -16.64 -71.03
C LYS A 413 -25.68 -15.68 -71.97
N ALA A 414 -26.07 -14.50 -71.49
CA ALA A 414 -26.72 -13.48 -72.31
C ALA A 414 -25.77 -12.91 -73.38
N ALA A 415 -24.50 -12.67 -73.02
CA ALA A 415 -23.48 -12.21 -73.97
C ALA A 415 -23.16 -13.28 -75.04
N GLU A 416 -23.09 -14.55 -74.65
CA GLU A 416 -22.92 -15.68 -75.58
C GLU A 416 -24.11 -15.79 -76.54
N ALA A 417 -25.34 -15.67 -76.03
CA ALA A 417 -26.54 -15.68 -76.87
C ALA A 417 -26.54 -14.50 -77.85
N ALA A 418 -26.21 -13.28 -77.38
CA ALA A 418 -26.08 -12.11 -78.23
C ALA A 418 -25.01 -12.31 -79.31
N SER A 419 -23.84 -12.83 -78.94
CA SER A 419 -22.75 -13.17 -79.87
C SER A 419 -23.20 -14.17 -80.94
N LYS A 420 -23.93 -15.22 -80.57
CA LYS A 420 -24.53 -16.17 -81.52
C LYS A 420 -25.49 -15.49 -82.49
N THR A 421 -26.36 -14.58 -82.01
CA THR A 421 -27.27 -13.85 -82.91
C THR A 421 -26.54 -12.90 -83.86
N TRP A 422 -25.46 -12.25 -83.40
CA TRP A 422 -24.63 -11.41 -84.26
C TRP A 422 -23.90 -12.22 -85.33
N ARG A 423 -23.38 -13.39 -84.95
CA ARG A 423 -22.76 -14.33 -85.89
C ARG A 423 -23.75 -14.76 -86.97
N GLN A 424 -24.96 -15.18 -86.59
CA GLN A 424 -26.01 -15.54 -87.55
C GLN A 424 -26.38 -14.38 -88.48
N ARG A 425 -26.48 -13.14 -87.95
CA ARG A 425 -26.73 -11.97 -88.80
C ARG A 425 -25.58 -11.70 -89.77
N ALA A 426 -24.34 -11.89 -89.34
CA ALA A 426 -23.16 -11.72 -90.18
C ALA A 426 -23.14 -12.80 -91.28
N GLU A 427 -23.37 -14.07 -90.94
CA GLU A 427 -23.49 -15.18 -91.91
C GLU A 427 -24.59 -14.89 -92.95
N MET A 428 -25.79 -14.47 -92.54
CA MET A 428 -26.85 -14.09 -93.49
C MET A 428 -26.49 -12.88 -94.35
N ALA A 429 -25.74 -11.91 -93.81
CA ALA A 429 -25.28 -10.76 -94.58
C ALA A 429 -24.20 -11.16 -95.60
N GLU A 430 -23.30 -12.06 -95.23
CA GLU A 430 -22.30 -12.66 -96.13
C GLU A 430 -22.99 -13.47 -97.24
N ASP A 431 -24.00 -14.28 -96.93
CA ASP A 431 -24.79 -15.01 -97.93
C ASP A 431 -25.48 -14.07 -98.93
N LEU A 432 -26.02 -12.94 -98.46
CA LEU A 432 -26.65 -11.92 -99.31
C LEU A 432 -25.62 -11.19 -100.19
N LEU A 433 -24.42 -10.91 -99.67
CA LEU A 433 -23.33 -10.32 -100.44
C LEU A 433 -22.78 -11.29 -101.48
N LEU A 434 -22.61 -12.56 -101.14
CA LEU A 434 -22.19 -13.61 -102.07
C LEU A 434 -23.22 -13.80 -103.20
N ARG A 435 -24.53 -13.77 -102.89
CA ARG A 435 -25.60 -13.75 -103.91
C ARG A 435 -25.55 -12.51 -104.81
N ARG A 436 -25.19 -11.34 -104.26
CA ARG A 436 -25.03 -10.10 -105.04
C ARG A 436 -23.83 -10.19 -106.00
N SER A 437 -22.72 -10.79 -105.57
CA SER A 437 -21.52 -10.97 -106.41
C SER A 437 -21.69 -12.01 -107.53
N CYS A 438 -22.72 -12.86 -107.49
CA CYS A 438 -23.06 -13.82 -108.55
C CYS A 438 -24.10 -13.29 -109.55
N SER A 439 -24.53 -12.03 -109.42
CA SER A 439 -25.57 -11.41 -110.25
C SER A 439 -25.05 -10.09 -110.83
N GLU A 440 -24.06 -10.16 -111.71
CA GLU A 440 -23.70 -9.02 -112.58
C GLU A 440 -23.04 -9.54 -113.87
N GLU A 441 -23.88 -10.07 -114.76
CA GLU A 441 -23.70 -9.99 -116.21
C GLU A 441 -24.87 -9.16 -116.74
N GLY A 442 -24.58 -8.00 -117.34
CA GLY A 442 -25.52 -7.27 -118.20
C GLY A 442 -26.15 -5.99 -117.64
N ASP A 443 -25.67 -4.88 -118.18
CA ASP A 443 -26.40 -3.65 -118.56
C ASP A 443 -26.66 -2.51 -117.55
N GLU A 444 -25.91 -1.43 -117.83
CA GLU A 444 -26.27 -0.01 -117.94
C GLU A 444 -27.12 0.72 -116.87
N GLU A 445 -26.54 1.82 -116.39
CA GLU A 445 -27.20 2.97 -115.73
C GLU A 445 -28.13 2.69 -114.55
N ALA A 446 -27.61 2.00 -113.54
CA ALA A 446 -28.13 2.14 -112.17
C ALA A 446 -27.12 2.92 -111.33
N ILE A 447 -27.43 4.19 -111.09
CA ILE A 447 -26.82 5.06 -110.08
C ILE A 447 -26.36 4.21 -108.90
N TYR A 448 -25.05 4.08 -108.75
CA TYR A 448 -24.40 3.44 -107.60
C TYR A 448 -24.72 4.29 -106.37
N ARG A 449 -25.92 4.11 -105.83
CA ARG A 449 -26.38 4.70 -104.59
C ARG A 449 -25.74 3.89 -103.47
N VAL A 450 -24.44 4.11 -103.29
CA VAL A 450 -23.80 3.92 -101.98
C VAL A 450 -24.63 4.71 -101.00
N ASN A 451 -24.88 4.10 -99.84
CA ASN A 451 -25.62 4.68 -98.73
C ASN A 451 -24.88 5.87 -98.11
N GLY A 452 -24.65 6.93 -98.88
CA GLY A 452 -24.36 8.28 -98.42
C GLY A 452 -25.70 9.00 -98.27
N GLY A 453 -26.05 9.40 -97.05
CA GLY A 453 -27.28 10.14 -96.80
C GLY A 453 -27.33 11.44 -97.62
N ARG A 454 -28.50 12.08 -97.72
CA ARG A 454 -28.75 13.33 -98.48
C ARG A 454 -27.77 14.50 -98.20
N ILE A 455 -26.96 14.40 -97.15
CA ILE A 455 -25.90 15.34 -96.77
C ILE A 455 -24.64 15.21 -97.65
N ASP A 456 -24.37 14.04 -98.24
CA ASP A 456 -23.17 13.82 -99.06
C ASP A 456 -23.25 14.48 -100.45
N PHE A 457 -24.44 14.92 -100.86
CA PHE A 457 -24.65 15.61 -102.14
C PHE A 457 -24.65 17.14 -102.03
N LEU A 458 -24.48 17.69 -100.82
CA LEU A 458 -24.72 19.12 -100.60
C LEU A 458 -23.44 19.96 -100.48
N MET A 459 -22.28 19.40 -100.15
CA MET A 459 -20.98 20.13 -100.10
C MET A 459 -19.80 19.14 -100.18
N ASP A 460 -18.80 19.41 -101.03
CA ASP A 460 -17.55 18.62 -101.13
C ASP A 460 -16.56 18.86 -99.96
N ASP A 461 -16.92 19.75 -99.04
CA ASP A 461 -16.05 20.21 -97.95
C ASP A 461 -16.52 19.62 -96.61
N ASP A 462 -15.81 18.59 -96.14
CA ASP A 462 -16.14 17.85 -94.90
C ASP A 462 -16.24 18.78 -93.68
N SER A 463 -15.49 19.87 -93.67
CA SER A 463 -15.49 20.86 -92.58
C SER A 463 -16.85 21.53 -92.38
N LEU A 464 -17.57 21.81 -93.47
CA LEU A 464 -18.90 22.41 -93.48
C LEU A 464 -19.99 21.37 -93.17
N LYS A 465 -19.79 20.11 -93.59
CA LYS A 465 -20.64 18.97 -93.22
C LYS A 465 -20.59 18.70 -91.72
N TRP A 466 -19.40 18.77 -91.11
CA TRP A 466 -19.26 18.68 -89.66
C TRP A 466 -19.96 19.83 -88.94
N LYS A 467 -19.84 21.08 -89.44
CA LYS A 467 -20.57 22.23 -88.88
C LYS A 467 -22.09 22.09 -88.98
N LEU A 468 -22.62 21.53 -90.07
CA LEU A 468 -24.07 21.32 -90.20
C LEU A 468 -24.59 20.21 -89.27
N LEU A 469 -23.76 19.20 -88.98
CA LEU A 469 -24.07 18.14 -88.03
C LEU A 469 -23.95 18.62 -86.56
N THR A 470 -23.05 19.56 -86.27
CA THR A 470 -22.88 20.15 -84.93
C THR A 470 -23.85 21.27 -84.63
N ASP A 471 -24.07 22.19 -85.58
CA ASP A 471 -24.77 23.46 -85.41
C ASP A 471 -26.07 23.60 -86.23
N GLY A 472 -26.46 22.57 -86.98
CA GLY A 472 -27.78 22.53 -87.62
C GLY A 472 -28.91 22.54 -86.58
N PRO A 473 -30.15 22.90 -86.96
CA PRO A 473 -31.28 22.98 -86.04
C PRO A 473 -31.59 21.60 -85.45
N ARG A 474 -30.98 21.28 -84.31
CA ARG A 474 -31.22 20.05 -83.55
C ARG A 474 -32.58 20.18 -82.88
N ARG A 475 -33.47 19.21 -83.12
CA ARG A 475 -34.71 19.09 -82.34
C ARG A 475 -34.34 19.03 -80.85
N PRO A 476 -34.96 19.82 -79.96
CA PRO A 476 -34.68 19.74 -78.54
C PRO A 476 -34.94 18.32 -78.05
N THR A 477 -33.99 17.74 -77.31
CA THR A 477 -34.14 16.39 -76.76
C THR A 477 -35.41 16.36 -75.89
N PRO A 478 -36.41 15.51 -76.22
CA PRO A 478 -37.63 15.41 -75.43
C PRO A 478 -37.30 15.11 -73.98
N GLU A 479 -38.01 15.74 -73.06
CA GLU A 479 -37.66 15.77 -71.64
C GLU A 479 -37.67 14.38 -70.98
N TRP A 480 -38.48 13.44 -71.50
CA TRP A 480 -38.49 12.04 -71.07
C TRP A 480 -37.18 11.32 -71.42
N MET A 481 -36.60 11.64 -72.58
CA MET A 481 -35.34 11.06 -73.05
C MET A 481 -34.16 11.68 -72.30
N ALA A 482 -34.22 12.99 -72.01
CA ALA A 482 -33.25 13.66 -71.14
C ALA A 482 -33.23 13.08 -69.72
N ARG A 483 -34.42 12.78 -69.15
CA ARG A 483 -34.54 12.09 -67.85
C ARG A 483 -33.92 10.69 -67.89
N ARG A 484 -34.20 9.93 -68.96
CA ARG A 484 -33.65 8.57 -69.14
C ARG A 484 -32.14 8.55 -69.34
N ILE A 485 -31.57 9.51 -70.07
CA ILE A 485 -30.11 9.63 -70.24
C ILE A 485 -29.44 9.99 -68.90
N ARG A 486 -30.04 10.87 -68.11
CA ARG A 486 -29.56 11.20 -66.76
C ARG A 486 -29.66 10.01 -65.79
N SER A 487 -30.66 9.14 -65.94
CA SER A 487 -30.84 7.97 -65.08
C SER A 487 -29.98 6.78 -65.48
N ILE A 488 -29.61 6.64 -66.76
CA ILE A 488 -28.81 5.50 -67.27
C ILE A 488 -27.31 5.73 -67.11
N ARG A 489 -26.82 6.99 -67.03
CA ARG A 489 -25.44 7.23 -66.61
C ARG A 489 -25.28 6.79 -65.16
N PRO A 490 -24.43 5.79 -64.84
CA PRO A 490 -23.96 5.62 -63.48
C PRO A 490 -23.32 6.95 -63.08
N ARG A 491 -23.71 7.50 -61.92
CA ARG A 491 -23.01 8.64 -61.32
C ARG A 491 -21.54 8.24 -61.14
N PHE A 492 -20.70 8.54 -62.14
CA PHE A 492 -19.28 8.72 -61.89
C PHE A 492 -19.15 9.82 -60.82
N PRO A 493 -18.20 9.71 -59.87
CA PRO A 493 -18.00 10.75 -58.88
C PRO A 493 -17.82 12.10 -59.59
N PRO A 494 -18.43 13.18 -59.07
CA PRO A 494 -18.50 14.44 -59.81
C PRO A 494 -17.10 14.94 -60.15
N ARG A 495 -16.84 15.15 -61.45
CA ARG A 495 -15.72 16.01 -61.87
C ARG A 495 -15.98 17.39 -61.26
N LYS A 496 -14.99 17.92 -60.56
CA LYS A 496 -15.01 19.19 -59.81
C LYS A 496 -15.78 20.27 -60.58
N THR A 497 -16.97 20.63 -60.12
CA THR A 497 -17.68 21.83 -60.56
C THR A 497 -17.03 23.04 -59.90
N HIS A 498 -16.97 24.16 -60.64
CA HIS A 498 -16.31 25.39 -60.19
C HIS A 498 -16.87 25.86 -58.82
N VAL A 499 -15.94 26.34 -57.98
CA VAL A 499 -16.12 26.76 -56.58
C VAL A 499 -17.24 27.81 -56.38
N SER A 500 -17.72 28.44 -57.45
CA SER A 500 -18.74 29.50 -57.42
C SER A 500 -20.19 29.02 -57.30
N GLU A 501 -20.53 27.76 -57.59
CA GLU A 501 -21.92 27.27 -57.46
C GLU A 501 -22.26 26.66 -56.08
N VAL A 502 -21.26 26.33 -55.26
CA VAL A 502 -21.47 25.66 -53.95
C VAL A 502 -21.91 26.65 -52.85
N MET A 503 -21.73 27.95 -53.05
CA MET A 503 -22.05 28.98 -52.05
C MET A 503 -23.55 29.33 -51.95
N THR A 504 -24.43 28.78 -52.80
CA THR A 504 -25.86 29.17 -52.84
C THR A 504 -26.84 28.08 -52.41
N SER A 505 -26.41 26.84 -52.20
CA SER A 505 -27.28 25.77 -51.70
C SER A 505 -27.03 25.52 -50.20
N GLY A 506 -28.02 25.83 -49.36
CA GLY A 506 -27.96 25.75 -47.89
C GLY A 506 -27.87 24.34 -47.29
N PHE A 507 -27.02 23.47 -47.83
CA PHE A 507 -26.68 22.22 -47.17
C PHE A 507 -25.61 22.51 -46.10
N LYS A 508 -25.94 22.26 -44.83
CA LYS A 508 -24.95 22.20 -43.74
C LYS A 508 -23.90 21.16 -44.13
N THR A 509 -22.71 21.62 -44.48
CA THR A 509 -21.53 20.77 -44.60
C THR A 509 -21.26 20.13 -43.24
N LEU A 510 -21.27 18.79 -43.22
CA LEU A 510 -20.77 18.02 -42.09
C LEU A 510 -19.25 18.08 -42.18
N ASP A 511 -18.67 19.13 -41.61
CA ASP A 511 -17.23 19.23 -41.43
C ASP A 511 -16.83 18.22 -40.35
N LEU A 512 -15.99 17.26 -40.71
CA LEU A 512 -15.32 16.41 -39.74
C LEU A 512 -14.43 17.31 -38.87
N PRO A 513 -14.42 17.14 -37.54
CA PRO A 513 -13.56 17.93 -36.66
C PRO A 513 -12.11 17.83 -37.14
N LYS A 514 -11.41 18.96 -37.17
CA LYS A 514 -9.99 18.95 -37.52
C LYS A 514 -9.22 18.16 -36.45
N PRO A 515 -8.09 17.52 -36.78
CA PRO A 515 -7.30 16.77 -35.80
C PRO A 515 -7.01 17.57 -34.52
N ASP A 516 -6.77 18.88 -34.65
CA ASP A 516 -6.48 19.76 -33.52
C ASP A 516 -7.71 20.03 -32.60
N GLU A 517 -8.93 19.86 -33.12
CA GLU A 517 -10.17 19.97 -32.34
C GLU A 517 -10.47 18.68 -31.57
N VAL A 518 -10.08 17.51 -32.10
CA VAL A 518 -10.28 16.20 -31.45
C VAL A 518 -9.45 16.06 -30.16
N TRP A 519 -8.32 16.75 -30.07
CA TRP A 519 -7.44 16.72 -28.89
C TRP A 519 -7.63 17.92 -27.94
N SER A 520 -8.56 18.83 -28.24
CA SER A 520 -8.80 20.03 -27.43
C SER A 520 -9.84 19.81 -26.33
N ILE A 521 -9.62 18.82 -25.45
CA ILE A 521 -10.39 18.63 -24.20
C ILE A 521 -10.26 19.89 -23.29
N ALA A 522 -9.25 20.73 -23.51
CA ALA A 522 -9.02 21.94 -22.73
C ALA A 522 -9.99 23.11 -23.02
N GLN A 523 -10.79 23.06 -24.10
CA GLN A 523 -11.70 24.17 -24.46
C GLN A 523 -13.20 23.83 -24.33
N GLU A 524 -13.57 22.57 -24.07
CA GLU A 524 -14.96 22.21 -23.82
C GLU A 524 -15.37 22.73 -22.43
N LYS A 525 -16.39 23.61 -22.39
CA LYS A 525 -16.94 24.10 -21.12
C LYS A 525 -17.48 22.91 -20.33
N LEU A 526 -16.99 22.76 -19.10
CA LEU A 526 -17.42 21.73 -18.15
C LEU A 526 -18.95 21.66 -18.11
N LYS A 527 -19.50 20.46 -18.35
CA LYS A 527 -20.94 20.22 -18.26
C LYS A 527 -21.35 20.29 -16.80
N GLU A 528 -22.22 21.23 -16.45
CA GLU A 528 -22.86 21.30 -15.12
C GLU A 528 -23.63 19.98 -14.88
N GLY A 529 -23.28 19.27 -13.82
CA GLY A 529 -23.90 18.00 -13.42
C GLY A 529 -23.08 16.73 -13.68
N ASP A 530 -21.82 16.83 -14.14
CA ASP A 530 -20.91 15.67 -14.14
C ASP A 530 -20.39 15.40 -12.71
N ALA A 531 -20.73 14.25 -12.16
CA ALA A 531 -20.39 13.82 -10.80
C ALA A 531 -18.87 13.83 -10.55
N LEU A 532 -18.04 13.62 -11.57
CA LEU A 532 -16.59 13.71 -11.45
C LEU A 532 -16.12 15.15 -11.26
N VAL A 533 -16.75 16.11 -11.93
CA VAL A 533 -16.43 17.54 -11.81
C VAL A 533 -16.91 18.07 -10.46
N GLU A 534 -18.10 17.68 -10.02
CA GLU A 534 -18.60 18.01 -8.68
C GLU A 534 -17.67 17.50 -7.58
N HIS A 535 -17.20 16.25 -7.67
CA HIS A 535 -16.24 15.70 -6.72
C HIS A 535 -14.87 16.40 -6.75
N VAL A 536 -14.41 16.89 -7.90
CA VAL A 536 -13.19 17.69 -8.00
C VAL A 536 -13.39 19.05 -7.33
N ILE A 537 -14.51 19.72 -7.58
CA ILE A 537 -14.86 20.99 -6.94
C ILE A 537 -15.00 20.82 -5.42
N GLU A 538 -15.66 19.75 -4.96
CA GLU A 538 -15.77 19.41 -3.53
C GLU A 538 -14.40 19.18 -2.89
N LYS A 539 -13.51 18.43 -3.55
CA LYS A 539 -12.14 18.22 -3.08
C LYS A 539 -11.34 19.52 -3.03
N GLU A 540 -11.48 20.38 -4.01
CA GLU A 540 -10.84 21.70 -3.99
C GLU A 540 -11.37 22.59 -2.85
N VAL A 541 -12.68 22.54 -2.57
CA VAL A 541 -13.29 23.26 -1.44
C VAL A 541 -12.76 22.71 -0.11
N ILE A 542 -12.64 21.38 0.02
CA ILE A 542 -12.06 20.74 1.20
C ILE A 542 -10.59 21.15 1.36
N GLU A 543 -9.80 21.14 0.29
CA GLU A 543 -8.39 21.55 0.33
C GLU A 543 -8.23 23.04 0.66
N LYS A 544 -9.12 23.90 0.17
CA LYS A 544 -9.16 25.33 0.56
C LYS A 544 -9.48 25.49 2.05
N LYS A 545 -10.44 24.72 2.59
CA LYS A 545 -10.75 24.71 4.03
C LYS A 545 -9.58 24.19 4.86
N ARG A 546 -8.91 23.13 4.41
CA ARG A 546 -7.69 22.57 5.02
C ARG A 546 -6.58 23.62 5.10
N LYS A 547 -6.25 24.27 3.97
CA LYS A 547 -5.24 25.33 3.90
C LYS A 547 -5.61 26.57 4.73
N ALA A 548 -6.90 26.89 4.84
CA ALA A 548 -7.37 27.98 5.69
C ALA A 548 -7.20 27.64 7.18
N LEU A 549 -7.54 26.41 7.59
CA LEU A 549 -7.30 25.91 8.94
C LEU A 549 -5.81 25.83 9.26
N GLU A 550 -4.99 25.38 8.33
CA GLU A 550 -3.53 25.33 8.47
C GLU A 550 -2.94 26.73 8.68
N ARG A 551 -3.37 27.72 7.88
CA ARG A 551 -2.98 29.13 8.08
C ARG A 551 -3.51 29.71 9.39
N ALA A 552 -4.72 29.34 9.82
CA ALA A 552 -5.27 29.78 11.11
C ALA A 552 -4.50 29.17 12.28
N LEU A 553 -4.12 27.90 12.19
CA LEU A 553 -3.25 27.22 13.14
C LEU A 553 -1.90 27.89 13.19
N GLN A 554 -1.20 28.06 12.05
CA GLN A 554 0.09 28.77 11.99
C GLN A 554 0.02 30.17 12.62
N ARG A 555 -1.03 30.96 12.37
CA ARG A 555 -1.22 32.27 13.02
C ARG A 555 -1.43 32.15 14.53
N LYS A 556 -2.12 31.11 15.01
CA LYS A 556 -2.23 30.81 16.45
C LYS A 556 -0.89 30.35 17.03
N THR A 557 -0.13 29.50 16.34
CA THR A 557 1.19 29.04 16.78
C THR A 557 2.18 30.20 16.86
N VAL A 558 2.15 31.13 15.90
CA VAL A 558 2.97 32.36 15.93
C VAL A 558 2.52 33.32 17.05
N LYS A 559 1.22 33.39 17.37
CA LYS A 559 0.73 34.14 18.55
C LYS A 559 1.18 33.50 19.88
N TRP A 560 1.17 32.17 19.96
CA TRP A 560 1.67 31.44 21.14
C TRP A 560 3.18 31.56 21.33
N GLN A 561 3.96 31.70 20.26
CA GLN A 561 5.41 31.97 20.32
C GLN A 561 5.76 33.44 20.64
N ARG A 562 4.82 34.39 20.47
CA ARG A 562 5.05 35.83 20.70
C ARG A 562 4.64 36.35 22.08
N THR A 563 4.26 35.48 23.01
CA THR A 563 4.12 35.86 24.42
C THR A 563 5.16 35.10 25.25
N PRO A 564 6.30 35.76 25.50
CA PRO A 564 6.65 36.13 26.86
C PRO A 564 6.80 37.65 26.99
N GLU A 565 6.19 38.15 28.07
CA GLU A 565 6.49 39.31 28.89
C GLU A 565 7.49 40.36 28.38
N GLU A 566 7.07 41.64 28.39
CA GLU A 566 7.91 42.72 28.91
C GLU A 566 7.06 43.90 29.44
N THR A 567 7.35 44.24 30.70
CA THR A 567 7.42 45.59 31.31
C THR A 567 6.15 46.42 31.54
N LYS A 568 5.54 46.21 32.72
CA LYS A 568 5.06 47.32 33.56
C LYS A 568 6.24 47.87 34.36
N LEU A 569 6.90 48.92 33.86
CA LEU A 569 7.76 49.79 34.65
C LEU A 569 6.92 50.96 35.17
N GLY A 570 7.03 51.20 36.48
CA GLY A 570 6.26 52.20 37.20
C GLY A 570 6.59 53.63 36.77
N ALA A 571 5.55 54.41 36.52
CA ALA A 571 5.59 55.85 36.64
C ALA A 571 5.06 56.21 38.03
N ALA A 572 5.97 56.27 39.01
CA ALA A 572 5.69 56.91 40.29
C ALA A 572 5.97 58.40 40.14
N ILE A 573 4.90 59.16 40.29
CA ILE A 573 4.81 60.61 40.32
C ILE A 573 5.54 61.12 41.57
N HIS A 574 6.42 62.10 41.40
CA HIS A 574 6.94 62.93 42.48
C HIS A 574 6.88 64.40 42.06
N VAL A 575 5.73 65.04 42.35
CA VAL A 575 5.57 66.49 42.56
C VAL A 575 4.39 66.64 43.53
N GLY A 576 4.63 67.24 44.69
CA GLY A 576 3.61 67.62 45.67
C GLY A 576 3.88 67.08 47.06
#